data_AF-A0A7T7KGV4-F1
#
_entry.id   AF-A0A7T7KGV4-F1
#
_cell.length_a   1.000
_cell.length_b   1.000
_cell.length_c   1.000
_cell.angle_alpha   90.00
_cell.angle_beta   90.00
_cell.angle_gamma   90.00
#
_symmetry.space_group_name_H-M   'P 1'
#
loop_
_entity.id
_entity.type
_entity.pdbx_description
1 polymer ?
#
loop_
_entity_poly.entity_id
_entity_poly.type
_entity_poly.pdbx_seq_one_letter_code
_entity_poly.pdbx_strand_id
1 'polypeptide(L)'
;MKKVILFFAIAFYAIAFAQESQFSVSKDKTFNKFVVVNIEGKNASQLYNKAIEWITKTYKDPDKVIIAKIENQYIRMQGSARNLYCLSGLLGEKNCDDSIYKLEISFKDNKYKLEVLEIENYSQVLKEWRTDDLKYFGGTPYYKENGEPKKPFKYILVDIPNYFNSINKSLNDYIIGDGVNKIKDNW
;
A
#
# COMPACT_ATOMS: atom_id res chain seq x y z
N MET A 1 -18.09 -43.27 -2.93
CA MET A 1 -18.52 -41.88 -3.25
C MET A 1 -18.44 -40.93 -2.05
N LYS A 2 -18.84 -41.31 -0.82
CA LYS A 2 -18.74 -40.44 0.38
C LYS A 2 -17.31 -40.01 0.76
N LYS A 3 -16.29 -40.82 0.47
CA LYS A 3 -14.87 -40.50 0.76
C LYS A 3 -14.21 -39.54 -0.25
N VAL A 4 -14.81 -39.33 -1.41
CA VAL A 4 -14.27 -38.42 -2.46
C VAL A 4 -14.73 -36.97 -2.22
N ILE A 5 -15.89 -36.78 -1.59
CA ILE A 5 -16.45 -35.46 -1.26
C ILE A 5 -15.59 -34.72 -0.21
N LEU A 6 -14.96 -35.46 0.73
CA LEU A 6 -14.11 -34.86 1.77
C LEU A 6 -12.81 -34.29 1.20
N PHE A 7 -12.27 -34.86 0.11
CA PHE A 7 -11.05 -34.37 -0.53
C PHE A 7 -11.27 -33.07 -1.31
N PHE A 8 -12.46 -32.89 -1.90
CA PHE A 8 -12.81 -31.65 -2.59
C PHE A 8 -13.04 -30.47 -1.62
N ALA A 9 -13.54 -30.73 -0.41
CA ALA A 9 -13.75 -29.69 0.61
C ALA A 9 -12.43 -29.10 1.15
N ILE A 10 -11.35 -29.89 1.22
CA ILE A 10 -10.05 -29.44 1.73
C ILE A 10 -9.30 -28.60 0.68
N ALA A 11 -9.47 -28.91 -0.61
CA ALA A 11 -8.80 -28.20 -1.70
C ALA A 11 -9.26 -26.74 -1.87
N PHE A 12 -10.50 -26.41 -1.50
CA PHE A 12 -11.03 -25.03 -1.59
C PHE A 12 -10.52 -24.09 -0.48
N TYR A 13 -10.07 -24.61 0.67
CA TYR A 13 -9.49 -23.79 1.73
C TYR A 13 -8.05 -23.33 1.43
N ALA A 14 -7.31 -24.05 0.59
CA ALA A 14 -5.90 -23.75 0.32
C ALA A 14 -5.70 -22.51 -0.59
N ILE A 15 -6.72 -22.11 -1.36
CA ILE A 15 -6.63 -20.95 -2.27
C ILE A 15 -6.85 -19.63 -1.54
N ALA A 16 -7.31 -19.67 -0.28
CA ALA A 16 -7.68 -18.47 0.48
C ALA A 16 -6.48 -17.69 1.07
N PHE A 17 -5.24 -18.22 0.99
CA PHE A 17 -4.08 -17.67 1.71
C PHE A 17 -3.02 -16.97 0.84
N ALA A 18 -3.25 -16.78 -0.46
CA ALA A 18 -2.36 -15.99 -1.31
C ALA A 18 -2.66 -14.47 -1.27
N GLN A 19 -3.26 -13.98 -0.19
CA GLN A 19 -3.56 -12.56 -0.04
C GLN A 19 -2.29 -11.81 0.39
N GLU A 20 -1.82 -10.91 -0.47
CA GLU A 20 -0.70 -10.02 -0.16
C GLU A 20 -1.07 -9.11 1.02
N SER A 21 -0.54 -9.43 2.20
CA SER A 21 -0.78 -8.64 3.42
C SER A 21 0.12 -7.40 3.50
N GLN A 22 1.15 -7.34 2.65
CA GLN A 22 2.14 -6.26 2.62
C GLN A 22 2.56 -5.96 1.18
N PHE A 23 2.88 -4.69 0.91
CA PHE A 23 3.57 -4.27 -0.30
C PHE A 23 4.97 -4.86 -0.29
N SER A 24 5.38 -5.41 -1.42
CA SER A 24 6.66 -6.09 -1.60
C SER A 24 7.05 -6.07 -3.08
N VAL A 25 8.33 -6.31 -3.34
CA VAL A 25 8.87 -6.47 -4.67
C VAL A 25 10.07 -7.41 -4.59
N SER A 26 10.28 -8.24 -5.60
CA SER A 26 11.40 -9.19 -5.67
C SER A 26 11.86 -9.41 -7.12
N LYS A 27 12.85 -10.28 -7.33
CA LYS A 27 13.31 -10.69 -8.67
C LYS A 27 12.19 -11.36 -9.48
N ASP A 28 11.38 -12.18 -8.83
CA ASP A 28 10.37 -13.01 -9.48
C ASP A 28 8.97 -12.38 -9.47
N LYS A 29 8.82 -11.26 -8.76
CA LYS A 29 7.55 -10.59 -8.57
C LYS A 29 7.73 -9.07 -8.60
N THR A 30 7.09 -8.42 -9.57
CA THR A 30 7.00 -6.97 -9.61
C THR A 30 6.16 -6.46 -8.43
N PHE A 31 6.20 -5.16 -8.19
CA PHE A 31 5.50 -4.53 -7.09
C PHE A 31 4.02 -4.91 -7.07
N ASN A 32 3.56 -5.51 -5.97
CA ASN A 32 2.13 -5.75 -5.81
C ASN A 32 1.43 -4.41 -5.58
N LYS A 33 0.56 -4.02 -6.51
CA LYS A 33 -0.11 -2.72 -6.48
C LYS A 33 -1.11 -2.58 -5.35
N PHE A 34 -1.51 -3.68 -4.71
CA PHE A 34 -2.45 -3.64 -3.60
C PHE A 34 -2.11 -4.63 -2.50
N VAL A 35 -2.67 -4.35 -1.33
CA VAL A 35 -2.78 -5.25 -0.19
C VAL A 35 -4.22 -5.35 0.24
N VAL A 36 -4.61 -6.49 0.81
CA VAL A 36 -5.93 -6.67 1.41
C VAL A 36 -5.77 -7.01 2.88
N VAL A 37 -6.50 -6.28 3.72
CA VAL A 37 -6.47 -6.45 5.18
C VAL A 37 -7.84 -6.91 5.64
N ASN A 38 -7.89 -8.08 6.26
CA ASN A 38 -9.10 -8.62 6.86
C ASN A 38 -9.28 -8.06 8.28
N ILE A 39 -10.45 -7.52 8.56
CA ILE A 39 -10.87 -6.99 9.86
C ILE A 39 -12.26 -7.53 10.17
N GLU A 40 -12.29 -8.70 10.82
CA GLU A 40 -13.54 -9.38 11.16
C GLU A 40 -14.42 -8.54 12.09
N GLY A 41 -15.74 -8.63 11.90
CA GLY A 41 -16.72 -7.94 12.72
C GLY A 41 -16.94 -6.46 12.36
N LYS A 42 -16.35 -5.98 11.26
CA LYS A 42 -16.63 -4.64 10.73
C LYS A 42 -17.28 -4.73 9.35
N ASN A 43 -18.41 -4.07 9.18
CA ASN A 43 -19.05 -3.93 7.86
C ASN A 43 -18.36 -2.83 7.03
N ALA A 44 -18.64 -2.80 5.73
CA ALA A 44 -18.04 -1.83 4.80
C ALA A 44 -18.23 -0.37 5.22
N SER A 45 -19.38 -0.04 5.83
CA SER A 45 -19.67 1.33 6.28
C SER A 45 -18.84 1.75 7.49
N GLN A 46 -18.66 0.86 8.46
CA GLN A 46 -17.78 1.09 9.61
C GLN A 46 -16.34 1.30 9.16
N LEU A 47 -15.85 0.49 8.20
CA LEU A 47 -14.51 0.63 7.65
C LEU A 47 -14.34 1.96 6.89
N TYR A 48 -15.32 2.32 6.05
CA TYR A 48 -15.32 3.57 5.30
C TYR A 48 -15.27 4.79 6.24
N ASN A 49 -16.14 4.83 7.24
CA ASN A 49 -16.18 5.94 8.20
C ASN A 49 -14.87 6.05 8.97
N LYS A 50 -14.29 4.93 9.42
CA LYS A 50 -12.98 4.93 10.10
C LYS A 50 -11.84 5.41 9.20
N ALA A 51 -11.86 5.04 7.91
CA ALA A 51 -10.88 5.53 6.97
C ALA A 51 -11.01 7.05 6.74
N ILE A 52 -12.23 7.58 6.64
CA ILE A 52 -12.47 9.05 6.58
C ILE A 52 -11.92 9.73 7.84
N GLU A 53 -12.24 9.22 9.03
CA GLU A 53 -11.71 9.77 10.29
C GLU A 53 -10.18 9.75 10.33
N TRP A 54 -9.56 8.64 9.92
CA TRP A 54 -8.12 8.50 9.83
C TRP A 54 -7.51 9.55 8.90
N ILE A 55 -8.09 9.76 7.71
CA ILE A 55 -7.61 10.79 6.76
C ILE A 55 -7.72 12.17 7.41
N THR A 56 -8.86 12.50 8.01
CA THR A 56 -9.09 13.79 8.68
C THR A 56 -8.10 14.06 9.81
N LYS A 57 -7.66 13.03 10.54
CA LYS A 57 -6.69 13.18 11.64
C LYS A 57 -5.23 13.13 11.18
N THR A 58 -4.95 12.44 10.08
CA THR A 58 -3.58 12.21 9.60
C THR A 58 -3.08 13.35 8.73
N TYR A 59 -3.95 13.95 7.93
CA TYR A 59 -3.57 14.96 6.95
C TYR A 59 -4.00 16.36 7.38
N LYS A 60 -3.11 17.33 7.19
CA LYS A 60 -3.35 18.74 7.54
C LYS A 60 -4.54 19.35 6.80
N ASP A 61 -4.76 18.94 5.56
CA ASP A 61 -5.83 19.44 4.68
C ASP A 61 -6.52 18.24 4.01
N PRO A 62 -7.44 17.57 4.74
CA PRO A 62 -8.04 16.32 4.27
C PRO A 62 -8.91 16.51 3.01
N ASP A 63 -9.49 17.69 2.83
CA ASP A 63 -10.32 18.00 1.65
C ASP A 63 -9.49 18.10 0.37
N LYS A 64 -8.22 18.51 0.47
CA LYS A 64 -7.29 18.46 -0.69
C LYS A 64 -6.71 17.07 -0.92
N VAL A 65 -6.59 16.27 0.13
CA VAL A 65 -6.05 14.91 0.03
C VAL A 65 -7.07 13.96 -0.59
N ILE A 66 -8.36 14.08 -0.26
CA ILE A 66 -9.41 13.27 -0.86
C ILE A 66 -9.77 13.82 -2.25
N ILE A 67 -9.40 13.07 -3.29
CA ILE A 67 -9.64 13.49 -4.68
C ILE A 67 -10.90 12.86 -5.29
N ALA A 68 -11.41 11.76 -4.71
CA ALA A 68 -12.71 11.18 -5.05
C ALA A 68 -13.18 10.24 -3.93
N LYS A 69 -14.49 10.07 -3.77
CA LYS A 69 -15.06 9.06 -2.86
C LYS A 69 -16.44 8.62 -3.33
N ILE A 70 -16.75 7.35 -3.11
CA ILE A 70 -18.11 6.83 -3.16
C ILE A 70 -18.38 6.16 -1.82
N GLU A 71 -19.43 6.59 -1.15
CA GLU A 71 -19.76 6.17 0.21
C GLU A 71 -19.82 4.65 0.32
N ASN A 72 -19.18 4.11 1.37
CA ASN A 72 -19.08 2.68 1.67
C ASN A 72 -18.40 1.81 0.58
N GLN A 73 -17.92 2.41 -0.52
CA GLN A 73 -17.27 1.69 -1.62
C GLN A 73 -15.78 1.99 -1.68
N TYR A 74 -15.40 3.26 -1.84
CA TYR A 74 -13.99 3.64 -1.90
C TYR A 74 -13.71 5.09 -1.53
N ILE A 75 -12.46 5.35 -1.18
CA ILE A 75 -11.86 6.68 -1.06
C ILE A 75 -10.59 6.69 -1.91
N ARG A 76 -10.47 7.67 -2.80
CA ARG A 76 -9.23 7.97 -3.52
C ARG A 76 -8.57 9.18 -2.92
N MET A 77 -7.26 9.08 -2.72
CA MET A 77 -6.48 10.14 -2.11
C MET A 77 -5.19 10.39 -2.87
N GLN A 78 -4.75 11.65 -2.86
CA GLN A 78 -3.44 12.08 -3.34
C GLN A 78 -2.60 12.54 -2.16
N GLY A 79 -1.45 11.90 -1.97
CA GLY A 79 -0.47 12.29 -0.97
C GLY A 79 0.86 12.68 -1.60
N SER A 80 1.75 13.21 -0.77
CA SER A 80 3.14 13.45 -1.14
C SER A 80 4.09 12.87 -0.12
N ALA A 81 5.26 12.47 -0.59
CA ALA A 81 6.32 11.91 0.22
C ALA A 81 7.63 12.60 -0.15
N ARG A 82 8.35 13.10 0.86
CA ARG A 82 9.69 13.62 0.64
C ARG A 82 10.68 12.48 0.62
N ASN A 83 11.65 12.55 -0.30
CA ASN A 83 12.71 11.55 -0.42
C ASN A 83 12.21 10.09 -0.52
N LEU A 84 11.16 9.83 -1.28
CA LEU A 84 10.61 8.47 -1.43
C LEU A 84 11.31 7.69 -2.55
N TYR A 85 11.57 8.36 -3.67
CA TYR A 85 12.20 7.73 -4.82
C TYR A 85 13.72 7.87 -4.72
N CYS A 86 14.38 6.85 -4.17
CA CYS A 86 15.80 6.90 -3.89
C CYS A 86 16.63 5.91 -4.71
N LEU A 87 17.66 6.42 -5.39
CA LEU A 87 18.64 5.62 -6.12
C LEU A 87 20.02 5.70 -5.46
N SER A 88 20.80 4.64 -5.60
CA SER A 88 22.21 4.66 -5.22
C SER A 88 23.03 5.30 -6.33
N GLY A 89 23.76 6.36 -5.99
CA GLY A 89 24.74 6.95 -6.87
C GLY A 89 26.01 6.11 -7.00
N LEU A 90 26.97 6.64 -7.78
CA LEU A 90 28.18 5.92 -8.20
C LEU A 90 29.05 5.52 -6.99
N LEU A 91 29.16 6.41 -6.00
CA LEU A 91 29.95 6.20 -4.79
C LEU A 91 29.12 5.62 -3.62
N GLY A 92 27.85 5.28 -3.86
CA GLY A 92 26.96 4.69 -2.86
C GLY A 92 26.09 5.69 -2.09
N GLU A 93 26.21 6.97 -2.41
CA GLU A 93 25.35 8.05 -1.94
C GLU A 93 23.88 7.75 -2.26
N LYS A 94 22.97 8.16 -1.36
CA LYS A 94 21.53 8.00 -1.53
C LYS A 94 20.97 9.29 -2.13
N ASN A 95 20.63 9.25 -3.42
CA ASN A 95 20.02 10.37 -4.14
C ASN A 95 18.52 10.16 -4.16
N CYS A 96 17.76 11.13 -3.68
CA CYS A 96 16.31 10.98 -3.53
C CYS A 96 15.55 12.12 -4.19
N ASP A 97 14.43 11.75 -4.80
CA ASP A 97 13.44 12.66 -5.33
C ASP A 97 12.18 12.64 -4.45
N ASP A 98 11.47 13.76 -4.44
CA ASP A 98 10.14 13.87 -3.84
C ASP A 98 9.11 13.23 -4.77
N SER A 99 8.07 12.64 -4.19
CA SER A 99 7.04 11.90 -4.91
C SER A 99 5.64 12.40 -4.57
N ILE A 100 4.75 12.36 -5.56
CA ILE A 100 3.30 12.43 -5.39
C ILE A 100 2.75 11.04 -5.68
N TYR A 101 1.76 10.59 -4.92
CA TYR A 101 1.15 9.28 -5.13
C TYR A 101 -0.36 9.36 -5.04
N LYS A 102 -1.04 8.44 -5.74
CA LYS A 102 -2.49 8.26 -5.67
C LYS A 102 -2.79 6.88 -5.10
N LEU A 103 -3.62 6.84 -4.06
CA LEU A 103 -4.10 5.61 -3.43
C LEU A 103 -5.60 5.46 -3.57
N GLU A 104 -6.08 4.22 -3.60
CA GLU A 104 -7.48 3.88 -3.39
C GLU A 104 -7.61 2.95 -2.18
N ILE A 105 -8.51 3.32 -1.26
CA ILE A 105 -8.96 2.44 -0.18
C ILE A 105 -10.36 1.96 -0.58
N SER A 106 -10.53 0.67 -0.88
CA SER A 106 -11.83 0.07 -1.21
C SER A 106 -12.35 -0.79 -0.05
N PHE A 107 -13.66 -0.81 0.16
CA PHE A 107 -14.28 -1.45 1.32
C PHE A 107 -15.22 -2.60 0.93
N LYS A 108 -15.16 -3.68 1.71
CA LYS A 108 -16.15 -4.76 1.73
C LYS A 108 -16.38 -5.18 3.18
N ASP A 109 -17.43 -5.93 3.44
CA ASP A 109 -17.60 -6.50 4.77
C ASP A 109 -16.38 -7.34 5.17
N ASN A 110 -15.92 -7.11 6.40
CA ASN A 110 -14.79 -7.73 7.04
C ASN A 110 -13.42 -7.47 6.40
N LYS A 111 -13.27 -6.55 5.44
CA LYS A 111 -11.96 -6.24 4.84
C LYS A 111 -11.90 -4.92 4.09
N TYR A 112 -10.71 -4.34 4.02
CA TYR A 112 -10.42 -3.26 3.08
C TYR A 112 -9.25 -3.65 2.16
N LYS A 113 -9.20 -3.04 0.98
CA LYS A 113 -8.09 -3.11 0.03
C LYS A 113 -7.43 -1.73 -0.01
N LEU A 114 -6.11 -1.67 0.15
CA LEU A 114 -5.33 -0.46 -0.14
C LEU A 114 -4.53 -0.69 -1.42
N GLU A 115 -4.74 0.15 -2.42
CA GLU A 115 -4.13 0.06 -3.74
C GLU A 115 -3.36 1.33 -4.08
N VAL A 116 -2.13 1.17 -4.56
CA VAL A 116 -1.32 2.23 -5.16
C VAL A 116 -1.69 2.32 -6.63
N LEU A 117 -2.38 3.39 -7.01
CA LEU A 117 -2.79 3.65 -8.39
C LEU A 117 -1.64 4.20 -9.21
N GLU A 118 -0.87 5.12 -8.62
CA GLU A 118 0.14 5.90 -9.32
C GLU A 118 1.21 6.42 -8.35
N ILE A 119 2.44 6.52 -8.85
CA ILE A 119 3.54 7.24 -8.23
C ILE A 119 4.15 8.14 -9.31
N GLU A 120 4.23 9.43 -9.02
CA GLU A 120 4.95 10.42 -9.81
C GLU A 120 6.15 10.91 -8.99
N ASN A 121 7.30 11.06 -9.63
CA ASN A 121 8.52 11.51 -8.98
C ASN A 121 9.09 12.71 -9.74
N TYR A 122 9.58 13.71 -9.01
CA TYR A 122 10.21 14.87 -9.63
C TYR A 122 11.68 14.60 -9.94
N SER A 123 12.00 14.36 -11.22
CA SER A 123 13.37 14.13 -11.66
C SER A 123 14.18 15.41 -11.57
N GLN A 124 15.11 15.49 -10.62
CA GLN A 124 16.00 16.66 -10.49
C GLN A 124 16.87 16.88 -11.73
N VAL A 125 17.20 15.80 -12.46
CA VAL A 125 18.04 15.86 -13.67
C VAL A 125 17.26 16.44 -14.86
N LEU A 126 16.02 16.00 -15.06
CA LEU A 126 15.19 16.41 -16.19
C LEU A 126 14.30 17.63 -15.88
N LYS A 127 14.18 18.00 -14.61
CA LYS A 127 13.33 19.07 -14.08
C LYS A 127 11.84 18.89 -14.39
N GLU A 128 11.38 17.64 -14.41
CA GLU A 128 10.00 17.27 -14.75
C GLU A 128 9.47 16.15 -13.84
N TRP A 129 8.14 16.07 -13.75
CA TRP A 129 7.45 14.94 -13.11
C TRP A 129 7.44 13.74 -14.05
N ARG A 130 7.72 12.55 -13.52
CA ARG A 130 7.63 11.29 -14.25
C ARG A 130 6.82 10.28 -13.48
N THR A 131 5.87 9.65 -14.18
CA THR A 131 5.06 8.57 -13.65
C THR A 131 5.80 7.24 -13.78
N ASP A 132 5.88 6.48 -12.70
CA ASP A 132 6.40 5.12 -12.74
C ASP A 132 5.34 4.15 -13.27
N ASP A 133 5.71 3.29 -14.22
CA ASP A 133 4.88 2.13 -14.54
C ASP A 133 5.08 1.04 -13.48
N LEU A 134 4.21 1.06 -12.47
CA LEU A 134 4.18 0.08 -11.38
C LEU A 134 4.11 -1.37 -11.85
N LYS A 135 3.67 -1.64 -13.09
CA LYS A 135 3.66 -3.00 -13.64
C LYS A 135 5.08 -3.55 -13.81
N TYR A 136 6.03 -2.67 -14.14
CA TYR A 136 7.42 -3.02 -14.38
C TYR A 136 8.34 -2.64 -13.22
N PHE A 137 7.82 -2.00 -12.18
CA PHE A 137 8.59 -1.69 -10.99
C PHE A 137 8.96 -2.99 -10.24
N GLY A 138 10.24 -3.33 -10.23
CA GLY A 138 10.74 -4.62 -9.75
C GLY A 138 11.04 -5.64 -10.84
N GLY A 139 11.20 -6.91 -10.45
CA GLY A 139 11.50 -7.96 -11.40
C GLY A 139 12.93 -7.92 -11.97
N THR A 140 13.21 -8.74 -12.97
CA THR A 140 14.57 -8.95 -13.53
C THR A 140 15.37 -7.69 -13.90
N PRO A 141 14.77 -6.54 -14.34
CA PRO A 141 15.56 -5.33 -14.62
C PRO A 141 16.24 -4.75 -13.37
N TYR A 142 15.67 -4.95 -12.19
CA TYR A 142 16.12 -4.35 -10.93
C TYR A 142 17.03 -5.26 -10.10
N TYR A 143 17.06 -6.55 -10.43
CA TYR A 143 17.78 -7.58 -9.67
C TYR A 143 18.86 -8.24 -10.52
N LYS A 144 19.92 -8.70 -9.87
CA LYS A 144 20.93 -9.58 -10.45
C LYS A 144 20.37 -10.99 -10.60
N GLU A 145 21.08 -11.85 -11.32
CA GLU A 145 20.67 -13.26 -11.47
C GLU A 145 20.59 -14.02 -10.15
N ASN A 146 21.44 -13.68 -9.17
CA ASN A 146 21.42 -14.28 -7.84
C ASN A 146 20.28 -13.78 -6.93
N GLY A 147 19.39 -12.90 -7.42
CA GLY A 147 18.27 -12.37 -6.63
C GLY A 147 18.60 -11.14 -5.79
N GLU A 148 19.85 -10.67 -5.78
CA GLU A 148 20.19 -9.42 -5.10
C GLU A 148 19.78 -8.19 -5.91
N PRO A 149 19.34 -7.10 -5.28
CA PRO A 149 19.16 -5.81 -5.95
C PRO A 149 20.42 -5.37 -6.68
N LYS A 150 20.28 -4.85 -7.91
CA LYS A 150 21.38 -4.12 -8.55
C LYS A 150 21.65 -2.84 -7.75
N LYS A 151 22.93 -2.46 -7.63
CA LYS A 151 23.38 -1.35 -6.78
C LYS A 151 22.53 -0.07 -6.94
N PRO A 152 22.22 0.42 -8.16
CA PRO A 152 21.42 1.64 -8.33
C PRO A 152 20.03 1.59 -7.68
N PHE A 153 19.43 0.39 -7.59
CA PHE A 153 18.04 0.22 -7.18
C PHE A 153 17.86 -0.29 -5.74
N LYS A 154 18.95 -0.46 -4.98
CA LYS A 154 18.89 -1.06 -3.64
C LYS A 154 18.00 -0.30 -2.66
N TYR A 155 17.87 1.02 -2.82
CA TYR A 155 17.05 1.86 -1.93
C TYR A 155 15.59 1.86 -2.37
N ILE A 156 15.30 2.17 -3.64
CA ILE A 156 13.92 2.24 -4.15
C ILE A 156 13.14 0.94 -3.95
N LEU A 157 13.77 -0.23 -4.13
CA LEU A 157 13.14 -1.54 -3.92
C LEU A 157 12.74 -1.81 -2.46
N VAL A 158 13.25 -1.03 -1.51
CA VAL A 158 12.97 -1.16 -0.07
C VAL A 158 12.09 0.01 0.41
N ASP A 159 12.44 1.23 0.04
CA ASP A 159 11.80 2.45 0.52
C ASP A 159 10.33 2.54 0.08
N ILE A 160 10.03 2.24 -1.20
CA ILE A 160 8.67 2.29 -1.74
C ILE A 160 7.73 1.31 -1.01
N PRO A 161 8.01 -0.01 -0.95
CA PRO A 161 7.17 -0.94 -0.21
C PRO A 161 7.02 -0.56 1.27
N ASN A 162 8.11 -0.16 1.93
CA ASN A 162 8.07 0.21 3.35
C ASN A 162 7.18 1.43 3.61
N TYR A 163 7.24 2.44 2.74
CA TYR A 163 6.40 3.63 2.85
C TYR A 163 4.91 3.27 2.76
N PHE A 164 4.49 2.52 1.74
CA PHE A 164 3.09 2.13 1.61
C PHE A 164 2.63 1.13 2.68
N ASN A 165 3.54 0.27 3.16
CA ASN A 165 3.28 -0.58 4.33
C ASN A 165 3.05 0.25 5.59
N SER A 166 3.79 1.35 5.78
CA SER A 166 3.59 2.26 6.92
C SER A 166 2.24 2.97 6.86
N ILE A 167 1.78 3.38 5.67
CA ILE A 167 0.45 3.96 5.46
C ILE A 167 -0.61 2.92 5.79
N ASN A 168 -0.48 1.71 5.25
CA ASN A 168 -1.40 0.61 5.52
C ASN A 168 -1.49 0.30 7.01
N LYS A 169 -0.32 0.24 7.69
CA LYS A 169 -0.24 -0.01 9.12
C LYS A 169 -0.94 1.11 9.91
N SER A 170 -0.69 2.38 9.59
CA SER A 170 -1.32 3.53 10.25
C SER A 170 -2.85 3.47 10.13
N LEU A 171 -3.38 3.19 8.93
CA LEU A 171 -4.80 3.01 8.71
C LEU A 171 -5.37 1.83 9.51
N ASN A 172 -4.71 0.67 9.45
CA ASN A 172 -5.14 -0.54 10.16
C ASN A 172 -5.15 -0.33 11.68
N ASP A 173 -4.08 0.23 12.22
CA ASP A 173 -3.96 0.57 13.65
C ASP A 173 -5.09 1.52 14.07
N TYR A 174 -5.46 2.49 13.23
CA TYR A 174 -6.58 3.40 13.53
C TYR A 174 -7.94 2.67 13.52
N ILE A 175 -8.19 1.80 12.54
CA ILE A 175 -9.46 1.05 12.43
C ILE A 175 -9.62 0.06 13.60
N ILE A 176 -8.53 -0.59 14.02
CA ILE A 176 -8.52 -1.56 15.14
C ILE A 176 -8.46 -0.84 16.50
N GLY A 177 -7.77 0.29 16.57
CA GLY A 177 -7.46 1.07 17.77
C GLY A 177 -8.67 1.60 18.53
N ASP A 178 -9.88 1.54 17.98
CA ASP A 178 -11.12 1.66 18.74
C ASP A 178 -11.25 0.61 19.88
N GLY A 179 -10.40 -0.42 19.91
CA GLY A 179 -10.27 -1.39 21.01
C GLY A 179 -9.27 -1.01 22.12
N VAL A 180 -8.37 -0.05 21.91
CA VAL A 180 -7.32 0.34 22.89
C VAL A 180 -7.10 1.85 22.80
N ASN A 181 -7.61 2.56 23.82
CA ASN A 181 -7.63 4.02 23.99
C ASN A 181 -8.85 4.73 23.40
N LYS A 182 -10.00 4.48 24.02
CA LYS A 182 -10.89 5.61 24.35
C LYS A 182 -10.05 6.62 25.14
N ILE A 183 -9.55 7.65 24.48
CA ILE A 183 -9.27 8.90 25.17
C ILE A 183 -10.60 9.21 25.86
N LYS A 184 -10.58 9.23 27.19
CA LYS A 184 -11.69 9.73 27.98
C LYS A 184 -11.88 11.18 27.53
N ASP A 185 -12.85 11.38 26.64
CA ASP A 185 -13.32 12.70 26.31
C ASP A 185 -14.05 13.19 27.56
N ASN A 186 -13.34 14.01 28.34
CA ASN A 186 -13.88 14.75 29.47
C ASN A 186 -14.11 16.21 29.05
N TRP A 187 -14.56 16.40 27.82
CA TRP A 187 -15.22 17.61 27.35
C TRP A 187 -16.72 17.38 27.29
#